data_AF-A0A1Q7RTP9-F1
#
_entry.id   AF-A0A1Q7RTP9-F1
#
_cell.length_a   1.000
_cell.length_b   1.000
_cell.length_c   1.000
_cell.angle_alpha   90.00
_cell.angle_beta   90.00
_cell.angle_gamma   90.00
#
_symmetry.space_group_name_H-M   'P 1'
#
loop_
_entity.id
_entity.type
_entity.pdbx_description
1 polymer ?
#
loop_
_entity_poly.entity_id
_entity_poly.type
_entity_poly.pdbx_seq_one_letter_code
_entity_poly.pdbx_strand_id
1 'polypeptide(L)'
;MMRLIPFVPFVLIAVASLGVEAGQVRSISDRVYSDAQASRGQDIYKSQCAECHGNAMEGVSGPPLVGDDFLANWSARPLTNLVDKIQKTMPFTSPGSLSRPQSIDLAAYILRSGKFPAGQTELNEAALAQIAFPAAQSSAAPTVTSSGGSLPPPEGNLAELMRAIAFPNANIIFNTQLKDPGAQAKKELAKSPFDYVEWGATVYPGWLAIDQAAVALTESAPLLLTPGRKCQNGRPVPVDRADWKQYVAALVEVGKLAHQLSQKRDYDAFLDISEKLNDACANCHKVYRDKGGAEGSGATRCQ
;
A
#
# COMPACT_ATOMS: atom_id res chain seq x y z
N MET A 1 -51.29 69.34 41.05
CA MET A 1 -49.86 68.94 40.94
C MET A 1 -49.80 67.75 40.00
N MET A 2 -49.47 67.98 38.73
CA MET A 2 -49.39 66.96 37.67
C MET A 2 -47.92 66.52 37.54
N ARG A 3 -47.61 65.25 37.79
CA ARG A 3 -46.25 64.70 37.60
C ARG A 3 -46.13 64.08 36.20
N LEU A 4 -45.24 64.65 35.39
CA LEU A 4 -44.80 64.12 34.08
C LEU A 4 -43.82 62.96 34.29
N ILE A 5 -44.03 61.85 33.58
CA ILE A 5 -43.11 60.71 33.48
C ILE A 5 -42.45 60.78 32.08
N PRO A 6 -41.11 60.71 31.95
CA PRO A 6 -40.45 60.80 30.65
C PRO A 6 -40.48 59.46 29.91
N PHE A 7 -40.87 59.49 28.64
CA PHE A 7 -40.78 58.37 27.70
C PHE A 7 -39.36 58.26 27.15
N VAL A 8 -38.72 57.10 27.30
CA VAL A 8 -37.44 56.76 26.66
C VAL A 8 -37.74 55.91 25.41
N PRO A 9 -37.25 56.26 24.20
CA PRO A 9 -37.52 55.49 23.00
C PRO A 9 -36.57 54.27 22.93
N PHE A 10 -37.15 53.08 22.75
CA PHE A 10 -36.40 51.84 22.54
C PHE A 10 -36.09 51.71 21.05
N VAL A 11 -34.82 51.84 20.67
CA VAL A 11 -34.34 51.66 19.30
C VAL A 11 -34.19 50.16 19.01
N LEU A 12 -35.02 49.64 18.10
CA LEU A 12 -34.92 48.26 17.58
C LEU A 12 -33.83 48.21 16.50
N ILE A 13 -32.69 47.59 16.82
CA ILE A 13 -31.63 47.29 15.86
C ILE A 13 -32.00 45.99 15.14
N ALA A 14 -32.32 46.08 13.85
CA ALA A 14 -32.49 44.93 12.98
C ALA A 14 -31.11 44.38 12.57
N VAL A 15 -30.77 43.18 13.06
CA VAL A 15 -29.55 42.47 12.67
C VAL A 15 -29.82 41.76 11.34
N ALA A 16 -29.25 42.28 10.26
CA ALA A 16 -29.24 41.59 8.97
C ALA A 16 -28.23 40.42 9.03
N SER A 17 -28.74 39.19 9.04
CA SER A 17 -27.91 38.00 8.90
C SER A 17 -27.36 37.89 7.48
N LEU A 18 -26.06 38.13 7.32
CA LEU A 18 -25.31 37.72 6.14
C LEU A 18 -25.24 36.19 6.13
N GLY A 19 -26.09 35.56 5.33
CA GLY A 19 -25.95 34.15 5.00
C GLY A 19 -24.67 33.96 4.19
N VAL A 20 -23.69 33.28 4.76
CA VAL A 20 -22.57 32.71 4.00
C VAL A 20 -23.16 31.59 3.14
N GLU A 21 -23.25 31.79 1.83
CA GLU A 21 -23.47 30.67 0.89
C GLU A 21 -22.24 29.76 0.98
N ALA A 22 -22.34 28.71 1.79
CA ALA A 22 -21.44 27.57 1.68
C ALA A 22 -21.70 26.95 0.30
N GLY A 23 -20.80 27.18 -0.65
CA GLY A 23 -20.91 26.65 -2.01
C GLY A 23 -21.19 25.16 -1.99
N GLN A 24 -22.40 24.79 -2.40
CA GLN A 24 -22.84 23.40 -2.43
C GLN A 24 -21.95 22.61 -3.40
N VAL A 25 -21.28 21.57 -2.92
CA VAL A 25 -20.47 20.68 -3.76
C VAL A 25 -21.41 20.02 -4.77
N ARG A 26 -21.15 20.25 -6.06
CA ARG A 26 -21.94 19.70 -7.16
C ARG A 26 -21.46 18.27 -7.47
N SER A 27 -22.36 17.42 -7.94
CA SER A 27 -22.01 16.08 -8.39
C SER A 27 -21.51 16.11 -9.83
N ILE A 28 -20.63 15.18 -10.20
CA ILE A 28 -20.35 14.89 -11.62
C ILE A 28 -21.59 14.50 -12.43
N SER A 29 -22.68 14.10 -11.75
CA SER A 29 -23.97 13.81 -12.37
C SER A 29 -24.73 15.07 -12.80
N ASP A 30 -24.30 16.26 -12.34
CA ASP A 30 -24.98 17.54 -12.57
C ASP A 30 -24.56 18.21 -13.88
N ARG A 31 -24.35 17.42 -14.95
CA ARG A 31 -24.09 17.92 -16.31
C ARG A 31 -22.90 18.90 -16.39
N VAL A 32 -21.78 18.50 -15.80
CA VAL A 32 -20.66 19.41 -15.47
C VAL A 32 -19.66 19.68 -16.60
N TYR A 33 -19.84 19.05 -17.76
CA TYR A 33 -18.93 19.15 -18.91
C TYR A 33 -19.75 19.28 -20.21
N SER A 34 -19.15 19.78 -21.29
CA SER A 34 -19.81 19.88 -22.60
C SER A 34 -19.47 18.72 -23.54
N ASP A 35 -20.34 18.41 -24.50
CA ASP A 35 -20.06 17.39 -25.51
C ASP A 35 -18.87 17.74 -26.40
N ALA A 36 -18.68 19.02 -26.71
CA ALA A 36 -17.53 19.50 -27.47
C ALA A 36 -16.22 19.21 -26.70
N GLN A 37 -16.22 19.45 -25.39
CA GLN A 37 -15.09 19.18 -24.52
C GLN A 37 -14.76 17.70 -24.44
N ALA A 38 -15.76 16.85 -24.20
CA ALA A 38 -15.57 15.41 -24.16
C ALA A 38 -15.11 14.83 -25.52
N SER A 39 -15.48 15.44 -26.64
CA SER A 39 -14.98 15.05 -27.96
C SER A 39 -13.49 15.36 -28.14
N ARG A 40 -12.99 16.52 -27.67
CA ARG A 40 -11.54 16.80 -27.66
C ARG A 40 -10.79 15.79 -26.78
N GLY A 41 -11.33 15.48 -25.61
CA GLY A 41 -10.77 14.46 -24.72
C GLY A 41 -10.72 13.07 -25.36
N GLN A 42 -11.72 12.73 -26.18
CA GLN A 42 -11.76 11.46 -26.90
C GLN A 42 -10.62 11.30 -27.89
N ASP A 43 -10.26 12.35 -28.63
CA ASP A 43 -9.18 12.29 -29.61
C ASP A 43 -7.81 12.11 -28.93
N ILE A 44 -7.62 12.76 -27.78
CA ILE A 44 -6.44 12.56 -26.93
C ILE A 44 -6.42 11.12 -26.39
N TYR A 45 -7.56 10.63 -25.91
CA TYR A 45 -7.66 9.29 -25.34
C TYR A 45 -7.29 8.19 -26.34
N LYS A 46 -7.82 8.28 -27.57
CA LYS A 46 -7.53 7.32 -28.64
C LYS A 46 -6.05 7.27 -29.00
N SER A 47 -5.36 8.40 -28.93
CA SER A 47 -3.95 8.49 -29.32
C SER A 47 -2.97 8.14 -28.19
N GLN A 48 -3.35 8.30 -26.92
CA GLN A 48 -2.39 8.26 -25.81
C GLN A 48 -2.79 7.37 -24.62
N CYS A 49 -4.04 6.86 -24.58
CA CYS A 49 -4.56 6.18 -23.39
C CYS A 49 -5.11 4.78 -23.69
N ALA A 50 -5.71 4.58 -24.86
CA ALA A 50 -6.47 3.37 -25.19
C ALA A 50 -5.62 2.09 -25.19
N GLU A 51 -4.33 2.17 -25.51
CA GLU A 51 -3.42 1.01 -25.52
C GLU A 51 -3.36 0.29 -24.16
N CYS A 52 -3.38 1.05 -23.06
CA CYS A 52 -3.33 0.48 -21.71
C CYS A 52 -4.71 0.39 -21.05
N HIS A 53 -5.56 1.39 -21.26
CA HIS A 53 -6.85 1.51 -20.56
C HIS A 53 -8.04 0.91 -21.34
N GLY A 54 -7.82 0.40 -22.55
CA GLY A 54 -8.84 -0.23 -23.39
C GLY A 54 -9.64 0.77 -24.22
N ASN A 55 -10.26 0.29 -25.31
CA ASN A 55 -11.06 1.18 -26.18
C ASN A 55 -12.40 1.56 -25.54
N ALA A 56 -12.93 0.70 -24.67
CA ALA A 56 -14.15 0.93 -23.90
C ALA A 56 -13.86 1.38 -22.46
N MET A 57 -12.61 1.74 -22.14
CA MET A 57 -12.15 2.09 -20.78
C MET A 57 -12.24 0.94 -19.76
N GLU A 58 -12.26 -0.30 -20.27
CA GLU A 58 -12.40 -1.54 -19.51
C GLU A 58 -11.14 -1.92 -18.72
N GLY A 59 -10.00 -1.32 -19.03
CA GLY A 59 -8.70 -1.69 -18.50
C GLY A 59 -8.13 -2.93 -19.19
N VAL A 60 -6.86 -2.87 -19.60
CA VAL A 60 -6.14 -3.99 -20.24
C VAL A 60 -4.84 -4.25 -19.47
N SER A 61 -3.85 -3.38 -19.66
CA SER A 61 -2.61 -3.35 -18.87
C SER A 61 -2.61 -2.23 -17.83
N GLY A 62 -3.48 -1.21 -18.01
CA GLY A 62 -3.84 -0.19 -17.03
C GLY A 62 -5.22 -0.46 -16.42
N PRO A 63 -5.55 0.19 -15.29
CA PRO A 63 -6.84 0.01 -14.62
C PRO A 63 -8.03 0.50 -15.47
N PRO A 64 -9.25 0.01 -15.19
CA PRO A 64 -10.47 0.56 -15.80
C PRO A 64 -10.66 2.04 -15.43
N LEU A 65 -11.23 2.81 -16.36
CA LEU A 65 -11.52 4.24 -16.16
C LEU A 65 -13.02 4.55 -16.10
N VAL A 66 -13.86 3.52 -16.13
CA VAL A 66 -15.32 3.61 -15.97
C VAL A 66 -15.81 2.42 -15.13
N GLY A 67 -17.08 2.48 -14.71
CA GLY A 67 -17.71 1.41 -13.92
C GLY A 67 -17.42 1.47 -12.42
N ASP A 68 -17.86 0.44 -11.71
CA ASP A 68 -17.92 0.44 -10.24
C ASP A 68 -16.53 0.50 -9.59
N ASP A 69 -15.54 -0.21 -10.14
CA ASP A 69 -14.15 -0.18 -9.62
C ASP A 69 -13.52 1.21 -9.73
N PHE A 70 -13.80 1.91 -10.83
CA PHE A 70 -13.39 3.29 -11.00
C PHE A 70 -14.09 4.19 -9.98
N LEU A 71 -15.42 4.12 -9.87
CA LEU A 71 -16.19 4.94 -8.93
C LEU A 71 -15.82 4.67 -7.47
N ALA A 72 -15.50 3.43 -7.10
CA ALA A 72 -15.00 3.09 -5.77
C ALA A 72 -13.68 3.79 -5.44
N ASN A 73 -12.72 3.80 -6.38
CA ASN A 73 -11.44 4.49 -6.21
C ASN A 73 -11.58 6.03 -6.12
N TRP A 74 -12.59 6.59 -6.76
CA TRP A 74 -12.84 8.04 -6.81
C TRP A 74 -13.93 8.52 -5.84
N SER A 75 -14.55 7.63 -5.08
CA SER A 75 -15.66 7.89 -4.16
C SER A 75 -15.45 9.13 -3.30
N ALA A 76 -16.42 10.05 -3.34
CA ALA A 76 -16.43 11.32 -2.59
C ALA A 76 -15.21 12.25 -2.81
N ARG A 77 -14.36 11.98 -3.82
CA ARG A 77 -13.22 12.83 -4.14
C ARG A 77 -13.63 13.96 -5.08
N PRO A 78 -13.01 15.15 -4.97
CA PRO A 78 -13.20 16.21 -5.95
C PRO A 78 -12.61 15.82 -7.30
N LEU A 79 -13.22 16.30 -8.39
CA LEU A 79 -12.82 16.03 -9.77
C LEU A 79 -11.41 16.54 -10.07
N THR A 80 -10.95 17.57 -9.35
CA THR A 80 -9.55 18.03 -9.40
C THR A 80 -8.54 16.91 -9.16
N ASN A 81 -8.84 15.93 -8.30
CA ASN A 81 -7.93 14.82 -8.03
C ASN A 81 -7.75 13.91 -9.26
N LEU A 82 -8.80 13.73 -10.08
CA LEU A 82 -8.71 12.98 -11.32
C LEU A 82 -7.86 13.74 -12.34
N VAL A 83 -8.11 15.04 -12.51
CA VAL A 83 -7.34 15.88 -13.43
C VAL A 83 -5.86 15.93 -13.02
N ASP A 84 -5.57 16.09 -11.73
CA ASP A 84 -4.22 16.02 -11.17
C ASP A 84 -3.54 14.70 -11.46
N LYS A 85 -4.24 13.58 -11.29
CA LYS A 85 -3.71 12.24 -11.55
C LYS A 85 -3.35 12.07 -13.02
N ILE A 86 -4.24 12.48 -13.93
CA ILE A 86 -4.00 12.45 -15.38
C ILE A 86 -2.77 13.30 -15.70
N GLN A 87 -2.77 14.57 -15.30
CA GLN A 87 -1.71 15.50 -15.65
C GLN A 87 -0.34 15.07 -15.12
N LYS A 88 -0.27 14.64 -13.85
CA LYS A 88 1.02 14.41 -13.17
C LYS A 88 1.62 13.03 -13.47
N THR A 89 0.79 12.05 -13.84
CA THR A 89 1.23 10.65 -13.91
C THR A 89 0.96 9.98 -15.25
N MET A 90 0.20 10.61 -16.15
CA MET A 90 -0.13 10.06 -17.46
C MET A 90 0.40 10.93 -18.61
N PRO A 91 0.63 10.32 -19.79
CA PRO A 91 0.70 8.87 -20.05
C PRO A 91 1.86 8.22 -19.29
N PHE A 92 1.77 6.93 -18.95
CA PHE A 92 2.80 6.25 -18.16
C PHE A 92 4.20 6.29 -18.81
N THR A 93 4.25 6.27 -20.14
CA THR A 93 5.49 6.39 -20.93
C THR A 93 6.05 7.81 -21.00
N SER A 94 5.25 8.84 -20.68
CA SER A 94 5.66 10.25 -20.66
C SER A 94 4.88 11.07 -19.62
N PRO A 95 5.10 10.84 -18.30
CA PRO A 95 4.38 11.54 -17.26
C PRO A 95 4.60 13.06 -17.32
N GLY A 96 3.52 13.85 -17.16
CA GLY A 96 3.61 15.32 -17.18
C GLY A 96 3.57 15.96 -18.57
N SER A 97 3.46 15.17 -19.64
CA SER A 97 3.40 15.66 -21.02
C SER A 97 2.07 16.30 -21.40
N LEU A 98 0.97 15.95 -20.70
CA LEU A 98 -0.34 16.53 -20.91
C LEU A 98 -0.46 17.89 -20.21
N SER A 99 -0.92 18.89 -20.96
CA SER A 99 -1.27 20.19 -20.38
C SER A 99 -2.49 20.07 -19.46
N ARG A 100 -2.68 21.08 -18.60
CA ARG A 100 -3.85 21.15 -17.71
C ARG A 100 -5.17 21.13 -18.49
N PRO A 101 -5.38 21.94 -19.55
CA PRO A 101 -6.61 21.89 -20.33
C PRO A 101 -6.85 20.53 -20.99
N GLN A 102 -5.81 19.89 -21.54
CA GLN A 102 -5.94 18.53 -22.11
C GLN A 102 -6.37 17.51 -21.06
N SER A 103 -5.87 17.63 -19.83
CA SER A 103 -6.24 16.75 -18.72
C SER A 103 -7.71 16.96 -18.29
N ILE A 104 -8.21 18.19 -18.34
CA ILE A 104 -9.62 18.51 -18.09
C ILE A 104 -10.51 17.94 -19.21
N ASP A 105 -10.11 18.09 -20.48
CA ASP A 105 -10.83 17.52 -21.62
C ASP A 105 -10.89 15.98 -21.53
N LEU A 106 -9.80 15.33 -21.13
CA LEU A 106 -9.76 13.88 -20.85
C LEU A 106 -10.70 13.49 -19.71
N ALA A 107 -10.74 14.25 -18.61
CA ALA A 107 -11.69 14.01 -17.53
C ALA A 107 -13.14 14.11 -18.01
N ALA A 108 -13.48 15.10 -18.84
CA ALA A 108 -14.80 15.21 -19.46
C ALA A 108 -15.14 13.98 -20.33
N TYR A 109 -14.17 13.47 -21.10
CA TYR A 109 -14.38 12.27 -21.89
C TYR A 109 -14.58 11.01 -21.04
N ILE A 110 -13.85 10.88 -19.93
CA ILE A 110 -14.04 9.79 -18.96
C ILE A 110 -15.45 9.85 -18.35
N LEU A 111 -15.92 11.04 -17.97
CA LEU A 111 -17.28 11.23 -17.46
C LEU A 111 -18.34 10.83 -18.50
N ARG A 112 -18.17 11.23 -19.77
CA ARG A 112 -19.05 10.82 -20.86
C ARG A 112 -19.08 9.31 -21.07
N SER A 113 -17.90 8.69 -21.03
CA SER A 113 -17.76 7.23 -21.20
C SER A 113 -18.38 6.47 -20.03
N GLY A 114 -18.27 7.01 -18.81
CA GLY A 114 -18.96 6.57 -17.60
C GLY A 114 -20.45 6.89 -17.53
N LYS A 115 -21.06 7.35 -18.64
CA LYS A 115 -22.50 7.66 -18.78
C LYS A 115 -23.01 8.82 -17.91
N PHE A 116 -22.14 9.67 -17.39
CA PHE A 116 -22.56 10.93 -16.78
C PHE A 116 -23.04 11.89 -17.86
N PRO A 117 -24.16 12.61 -17.66
CA PRO A 117 -24.76 13.42 -18.71
C PRO A 117 -23.91 14.66 -19.02
N ALA A 118 -23.89 15.09 -20.28
CA ALA A 118 -23.28 16.36 -20.68
C ALA A 118 -24.22 17.54 -20.38
N GLY A 119 -23.64 18.72 -20.24
CA GLY A 119 -24.30 20.02 -20.09
C GLY A 119 -23.88 21.00 -21.18
N GLN A 120 -24.28 22.26 -21.00
CA GLN A 120 -24.03 23.33 -21.98
C GLN A 120 -22.73 24.10 -21.71
N THR A 121 -22.14 23.93 -20.52
CA THR A 121 -20.95 24.68 -20.08
C THR A 121 -19.74 23.77 -20.06
N GLU A 122 -18.59 24.28 -20.52
CA GLU A 122 -17.33 23.56 -20.39
C GLU A 122 -16.88 23.47 -18.92
N LEU A 123 -16.36 22.31 -18.55
CA LEU A 123 -15.64 22.11 -17.31
C LEU A 123 -14.37 22.96 -17.34
N ASN A 124 -14.19 23.83 -16.34
CA ASN A 124 -13.03 24.70 -16.22
C ASN A 124 -12.32 24.50 -14.88
N GLU A 125 -11.07 24.98 -14.79
CA GLU A 125 -10.20 24.81 -13.62
C GLU A 125 -10.87 25.24 -12.30
N ALA A 126 -11.54 26.39 -12.31
CA ALA A 126 -12.14 26.97 -11.11
C ALA A 126 -13.26 26.09 -10.53
N ALA A 127 -13.94 25.29 -11.36
CA ALA A 127 -15.03 24.43 -10.93
C ALA A 127 -14.57 23.07 -10.38
N LEU A 128 -13.34 22.62 -10.69
CA LEU A 128 -12.89 21.25 -10.42
C LEU A 128 -12.92 20.86 -8.94
N ALA A 129 -12.59 21.79 -8.05
CA ALA A 129 -12.58 21.55 -6.61
C ALA A 129 -13.99 21.49 -6.00
N GLN A 130 -14.98 22.05 -6.70
CA GLN A 130 -16.38 22.13 -6.25
C GLN A 130 -17.26 21.04 -6.86
N ILE A 131 -16.69 20.16 -7.69
CA ILE A 131 -17.38 19.03 -8.31
C ILE A 131 -16.79 17.76 -7.73
N ALA A 132 -17.63 16.85 -7.24
CA ALA A 132 -17.18 15.58 -6.65
C ALA A 132 -17.83 14.36 -7.30
N PHE A 133 -17.11 13.25 -7.25
CA PHE A 133 -17.66 11.93 -7.52
C PHE A 133 -18.73 11.56 -6.49
N PRO A 134 -19.76 10.79 -6.86
CA PRO A 134 -20.71 10.28 -5.89
C PRO A 134 -19.95 9.52 -4.80
N ALA A 135 -20.38 9.68 -3.55
CA ALA A 135 -19.97 8.75 -2.52
C ALA A 135 -20.48 7.38 -2.95
N ALA A 136 -19.58 6.39 -3.04
CA ALA A 136 -19.99 5.01 -3.19
C ALA A 136 -21.03 4.75 -2.10
N GLN A 137 -22.25 4.41 -2.51
CA GLN A 137 -23.19 3.83 -1.56
C GLN A 137 -22.44 2.65 -0.95
N SER A 138 -22.32 2.62 0.37
CA SER A 138 -21.95 1.40 1.05
C SER A 138 -23.04 0.40 0.71
N SER A 139 -22.91 -0.29 -0.43
CA SER A 139 -23.31 -1.68 -0.50
C SER A 139 -22.63 -2.26 0.71
N ALA A 140 -23.44 -2.59 1.72
CA ALA A 140 -22.95 -3.15 2.96
C ALA A 140 -21.88 -4.14 2.56
N ALA A 141 -20.63 -3.88 2.98
CA ALA A 141 -19.57 -4.85 2.83
C ALA A 141 -20.19 -6.18 3.25
N PRO A 142 -20.04 -7.28 2.47
CA PRO A 142 -20.58 -8.55 2.89
C PRO A 142 -20.18 -8.67 4.34
N THR A 143 -21.17 -8.79 5.23
CA THR A 143 -20.90 -8.88 6.64
C THR A 143 -20.06 -10.14 6.72
N VAL A 144 -18.74 -9.97 6.78
CA VAL A 144 -17.82 -11.04 7.04
C VAL A 144 -18.21 -11.35 8.45
N THR A 145 -19.12 -12.31 8.56
CA THR A 145 -19.49 -12.90 9.81
C THR A 145 -18.15 -13.40 10.26
N SER A 146 -17.58 -12.73 11.27
CA SER A 146 -16.40 -13.22 11.95
C SER A 146 -16.89 -14.47 12.68
N SER A 147 -17.11 -15.54 11.91
CA SER A 147 -16.89 -16.87 12.42
C SER A 147 -15.49 -16.76 12.99
N GLY A 148 -15.34 -16.99 14.28
CA GLY A 148 -14.05 -17.23 14.94
C GLY A 148 -13.42 -18.48 14.34
N GLY A 149 -13.15 -18.42 13.04
CA GLY A 149 -12.67 -19.47 12.19
C GLY A 149 -11.18 -19.56 12.44
N SER A 150 -10.76 -20.77 12.76
CA SER A 150 -9.40 -21.23 12.57
C SER A 150 -8.76 -20.50 11.38
N LEU A 151 -7.55 -19.97 11.59
CA LEU A 151 -6.72 -19.52 10.47
C LEU A 151 -6.72 -20.60 9.38
N PRO A 152 -6.73 -20.21 8.09
CA PRO A 152 -6.58 -21.18 7.02
C PRO A 152 -5.31 -22.01 7.27
N PRO A 153 -5.31 -23.30 6.86
CA PRO A 153 -4.15 -24.15 7.06
C PRO A 153 -2.91 -23.52 6.41
N PRO A 154 -1.71 -23.75 6.95
CA PRO A 154 -0.48 -23.27 6.34
C PRO A 154 -0.35 -23.70 4.87
N GLU A 155 -0.12 -22.73 3.98
CA GLU A 155 0.06 -22.98 2.53
C GLU A 155 1.30 -23.83 2.26
N GLY A 156 2.45 -23.40 2.78
CA GLY A 156 3.74 -24.08 2.57
C GLY A 156 4.21 -24.91 3.75
N ASN A 157 5.11 -25.84 3.48
CA ASN A 157 5.84 -26.58 4.51
C ASN A 157 6.87 -25.69 5.23
N LEU A 158 7.47 -26.20 6.32
CA LEU A 158 8.44 -25.45 7.12
C LEU A 158 9.65 -24.98 6.31
N ALA A 159 10.19 -25.81 5.42
CA ALA A 159 11.36 -25.46 4.63
C ALA A 159 11.05 -24.33 3.63
N GLU A 160 9.86 -24.34 3.03
CA GLU A 160 9.38 -23.26 2.17
C GLU A 160 9.23 -21.95 2.93
N LEU A 161 8.62 -21.97 4.12
CA LEU A 161 8.53 -20.79 4.99
C LEU A 161 9.92 -20.25 5.35
N MET A 162 10.86 -21.13 5.70
CA MET A 162 12.24 -20.74 6.02
C MET A 162 12.95 -20.13 4.82
N ARG A 163 12.79 -20.68 3.61
CA ARG A 163 13.37 -20.12 2.38
C ARG A 163 12.72 -18.80 1.97
N ALA A 164 11.42 -18.63 2.22
CA ALA A 164 10.69 -17.44 1.86
C ALA A 164 11.00 -16.24 2.77
N ILE A 165 11.17 -16.48 4.07
CA ILE A 165 11.29 -15.41 5.06
C ILE A 165 12.63 -15.47 5.79
N ALA A 166 12.89 -16.53 6.56
CA ALA A 166 14.01 -16.54 7.49
C ALA A 166 15.38 -16.47 6.80
N PHE A 167 15.59 -17.27 5.76
CA PHE A 167 16.87 -17.37 5.06
C PHE A 167 17.31 -16.07 4.38
N PRO A 168 16.52 -15.44 3.48
CA PRO A 168 16.95 -14.20 2.82
C PRO A 168 17.17 -13.06 3.83
N ASN A 169 16.31 -12.94 4.84
CA ASN A 169 16.43 -11.87 5.84
C ASN A 169 17.61 -12.08 6.80
N ALA A 170 17.88 -13.32 7.22
CA ALA A 170 19.08 -13.61 8.00
C ALA A 170 20.35 -13.31 7.21
N ASN A 171 20.39 -13.61 5.91
CA ASN A 171 21.56 -13.30 5.07
C ASN A 171 21.81 -11.80 4.94
N ILE A 172 20.77 -10.95 4.92
CA ILE A 172 20.94 -9.49 4.95
C ILE A 172 21.67 -9.07 6.23
N ILE A 173 21.30 -9.64 7.37
CA ILE A 173 21.93 -9.36 8.67
C ILE A 173 23.36 -9.92 8.71
N PHE A 174 23.60 -11.17 8.28
CA PHE A 174 24.95 -11.73 8.27
C PHE A 174 25.90 -10.97 7.35
N ASN A 175 25.39 -10.38 6.26
CA ASN A 175 26.20 -9.62 5.32
C ASN A 175 26.82 -8.36 5.95
N THR A 176 26.35 -7.91 7.12
CA THR A 176 27.00 -6.80 7.84
C THR A 176 28.41 -7.15 8.32
N GLN A 177 28.73 -8.44 8.49
CA GLN A 177 30.09 -8.88 8.79
C GLN A 177 31.07 -8.60 7.64
N LEU A 178 30.56 -8.48 6.41
CA LEU A 178 31.34 -8.26 5.21
C LEU A 178 31.31 -6.80 4.76
N LYS A 179 30.22 -6.08 5.05
CA LYS A 179 29.97 -4.75 4.50
C LYS A 179 29.26 -3.86 5.51
N ASP A 180 29.83 -2.69 5.74
CA ASP A 180 29.19 -1.61 6.48
C ASP A 180 27.92 -1.12 5.74
N PRO A 181 26.72 -1.23 6.37
CA PRO A 181 25.47 -0.76 5.80
C PRO A 181 25.32 0.77 5.74
N GLY A 182 26.17 1.52 6.44
CA GLY A 182 26.29 2.97 6.36
C GLY A 182 27.13 3.46 5.19
N ALA A 183 27.92 2.58 4.57
CA ALA A 183 28.73 2.94 3.40
C ALA A 183 27.82 3.27 2.20
N GLN A 184 27.96 4.48 1.66
CA GLN A 184 27.16 4.94 0.53
C GLN A 184 27.47 4.12 -0.73
N ALA A 185 26.51 3.31 -1.17
CA ALA A 185 26.54 2.74 -2.51
C ALA A 185 26.18 3.82 -3.54
N LYS A 186 26.90 3.86 -4.67
CA LYS A 186 26.48 4.68 -5.80
C LYS A 186 25.11 4.19 -6.27
N LYS A 187 24.17 5.11 -6.45
CA LYS A 187 22.85 4.79 -7.00
C LYS A 187 23.02 4.41 -8.47
N GLU A 188 22.95 3.12 -8.77
CA GLU A 188 22.91 2.67 -10.16
C GLU A 188 21.53 2.93 -10.76
N LEU A 189 21.50 3.40 -12.00
CA LEU A 189 20.27 3.59 -12.75
C LEU A 189 19.75 2.22 -13.22
N ALA A 190 18.43 2.08 -13.31
CA ALA A 190 17.82 0.86 -13.84
C ALA A 190 18.29 0.61 -15.28
N LYS A 191 18.74 -0.62 -15.54
CA LYS A 191 19.21 -1.06 -16.86
C LYS A 191 18.00 -1.37 -17.76
N SER A 192 18.23 -1.34 -19.07
CA SER A 192 17.23 -1.74 -20.08
C SER A 192 17.62 -3.09 -20.68
N PRO A 193 16.69 -4.05 -20.83
CA PRO A 193 15.27 -3.98 -20.43
C PRO A 193 15.10 -3.91 -18.90
N PHE A 194 14.00 -3.30 -18.45
CA PHE A 194 13.75 -3.09 -17.02
C PHE A 194 13.48 -4.41 -16.30
N ASP A 195 14.26 -4.70 -15.27
CA ASP A 195 14.10 -5.88 -14.41
C ASP A 195 13.58 -5.45 -13.03
N TYR A 196 12.36 -5.88 -12.68
CA TYR A 196 11.72 -5.56 -11.41
C TYR A 196 12.44 -6.17 -10.20
N VAL A 197 13.11 -7.31 -10.36
CA VAL A 197 13.85 -8.00 -9.30
C VAL A 197 15.18 -7.29 -9.05
N GLU A 198 15.93 -6.95 -10.11
CA GLU A 198 17.19 -6.19 -9.99
C GLU A 198 16.92 -4.81 -9.40
N TRP A 199 15.92 -4.09 -9.92
CA TRP A 199 15.54 -2.78 -9.38
C TRP A 199 15.08 -2.89 -7.93
N GLY A 200 14.18 -3.84 -7.60
CA GLY A 200 13.62 -4.02 -6.27
C GLY A 200 14.69 -4.21 -5.19
N ALA A 201 15.77 -4.95 -5.50
CA ALA A 201 16.91 -5.15 -4.61
C ALA A 201 17.64 -3.85 -4.24
N THR A 202 17.48 -2.78 -5.03
CA THR A 202 18.12 -1.46 -4.80
C THR A 202 17.24 -0.46 -4.06
N VAL A 203 15.93 -0.73 -3.90
CA VAL A 203 14.95 0.24 -3.37
C VAL A 203 15.15 0.49 -1.88
N TYR A 204 15.58 -0.52 -1.12
CA TYR A 204 15.75 -0.45 0.33
C TYR A 204 17.21 -0.74 0.73
N PRO A 205 18.18 0.15 0.46
CA PRO A 205 19.59 -0.14 0.69
C PRO A 205 20.03 0.06 2.14
N GLY A 206 21.20 -0.49 2.46
CA GLY A 206 21.94 -0.21 3.69
C GLY A 206 21.15 -0.56 4.95
N TRP A 207 21.13 0.36 5.92
CA TRP A 207 20.43 0.18 7.18
C TRP A 207 18.93 -0.10 7.05
N LEU A 208 18.27 0.40 5.99
CA LEU A 208 16.85 0.13 5.78
C LEU A 208 16.58 -1.35 5.48
N ALA A 209 17.47 -2.01 4.72
CA ALA A 209 17.39 -3.45 4.48
C ALA A 209 17.47 -4.24 5.80
N ILE A 210 18.37 -3.82 6.69
CA ILE A 210 18.60 -4.47 7.99
C ILE A 210 17.40 -4.28 8.91
N ASP A 211 16.84 -3.07 8.97
CA ASP A 211 15.63 -2.76 9.74
C ASP A 211 14.50 -3.71 9.32
N GLN A 212 14.25 -3.84 8.02
CA GLN A 212 13.19 -4.70 7.48
C GLN A 212 13.48 -6.19 7.69
N ALA A 213 14.73 -6.61 7.55
CA ALA A 213 15.12 -7.99 7.81
C ALA A 213 14.89 -8.40 9.27
N ALA A 214 15.21 -7.51 10.22
CA ALA A 214 14.98 -7.74 11.64
C ALA A 214 13.48 -7.84 11.98
N VAL A 215 12.63 -6.99 11.38
CA VAL A 215 11.16 -7.10 11.46
C VAL A 215 10.71 -8.45 10.92
N ALA A 216 11.13 -8.81 9.70
CA ALA A 216 10.69 -10.04 9.05
C ALA A 216 11.02 -11.29 9.87
N LEU A 217 12.22 -11.36 10.46
CA LEU A 217 12.59 -12.46 11.36
C LEU A 217 11.70 -12.50 12.60
N THR A 218 11.48 -11.35 13.23
CA THR A 218 10.63 -11.23 14.44
C THR A 218 9.18 -11.63 14.16
N GLU A 219 8.62 -11.12 13.07
CA GLU A 219 7.22 -11.34 12.69
C GLU A 219 6.98 -12.71 12.03
N SER A 220 8.04 -13.44 11.67
CA SER A 220 7.91 -14.83 11.22
C SER A 220 7.56 -15.81 12.36
N ALA A 221 7.76 -15.41 13.63
CA ALA A 221 7.59 -16.30 14.77
C ALA A 221 6.19 -16.94 14.91
N PRO A 222 5.07 -16.20 14.76
CA PRO A 222 3.74 -16.81 14.74
C PRO A 222 3.56 -17.82 13.60
N LEU A 223 4.23 -17.63 12.46
CA LEU A 223 4.17 -18.54 11.31
C LEU A 223 4.89 -19.87 11.60
N LEU A 224 5.95 -19.82 12.42
CA LEU A 224 6.68 -20.99 12.93
C LEU A 224 5.91 -21.74 14.03
N LEU A 225 4.89 -21.12 14.62
CA LEU A 225 4.02 -21.70 15.65
C LEU A 225 2.64 -22.09 15.10
N THR A 226 2.40 -21.91 13.79
CA THR A 226 1.09 -22.21 13.20
C THR A 226 0.79 -23.72 13.27
N PRO A 227 -0.32 -24.14 13.91
CA PRO A 227 -0.72 -25.54 13.94
C PRO A 227 -0.94 -26.11 12.54
N GLY A 228 -0.70 -27.41 12.39
CA GLY A 228 -0.95 -28.14 11.13
C GLY A 228 0.16 -28.04 10.08
N ARG A 229 1.16 -27.16 10.25
CA ARG A 229 2.30 -27.08 9.33
C ARG A 229 3.07 -28.39 9.29
N LYS A 230 3.49 -28.80 8.09
CA LYS A 230 4.32 -29.99 7.87
C LYS A 230 5.78 -29.62 7.59
N CYS A 231 6.72 -30.48 7.97
CA CYS A 231 8.09 -30.48 7.48
C CYS A 231 8.13 -30.94 6.01
N GLN A 232 9.25 -30.81 5.30
CA GLN A 232 9.36 -31.23 3.89
C GLN A 232 9.25 -32.76 3.74
N ASN A 233 9.60 -33.53 4.77
CA ASN A 233 9.36 -34.98 4.83
C ASN A 233 7.90 -35.38 5.21
N GLY A 234 6.96 -34.43 5.26
CA GLY A 234 5.54 -34.69 5.54
C GLY A 234 5.18 -34.86 7.02
N ARG A 235 6.16 -34.90 7.93
CA ARG A 235 5.91 -34.97 9.38
C ARG A 235 5.33 -33.65 9.91
N PRO A 236 4.56 -33.66 11.02
CA PRO A 236 4.13 -32.41 11.64
C PRO A 236 5.32 -31.64 12.22
N VAL A 237 5.30 -30.32 12.07
CA VAL A 237 6.22 -29.43 12.80
C VAL A 237 5.88 -29.53 14.30
N PRO A 238 6.88 -29.65 15.20
CA PRO A 238 6.64 -29.90 16.63
C PRO A 238 6.28 -28.61 17.39
N VAL A 239 5.28 -27.87 16.92
CA VAL A 239 4.89 -26.53 17.44
C VAL A 239 4.47 -26.55 18.91
N ASP A 240 4.05 -27.70 19.43
CA ASP A 240 3.63 -27.86 20.82
C ASP A 240 4.79 -28.09 21.80
N ARG A 241 5.97 -28.48 21.30
CA ARG A 241 7.11 -28.79 22.17
C ARG A 241 7.65 -27.53 22.84
N ALA A 242 8.01 -27.67 24.12
CA ALA A 242 8.52 -26.57 24.93
C ALA A 242 9.82 -25.98 24.38
N ASP A 243 10.74 -26.84 23.93
CA ASP A 243 12.00 -26.43 23.30
C ASP A 243 11.78 -25.66 21.99
N TRP A 244 10.84 -26.10 21.14
CA TRP A 244 10.45 -25.37 19.92
C TRP A 244 9.95 -23.96 20.23
N LYS A 245 9.02 -23.83 21.19
CA LYS A 245 8.49 -22.53 21.63
C LYS A 245 9.59 -21.63 22.19
N GLN A 246 10.49 -22.20 22.98
CA GLN A 246 11.65 -21.49 23.52
C GLN A 246 12.59 -21.00 22.42
N TYR A 247 12.90 -21.83 21.41
CA TYR A 247 13.79 -21.43 20.33
C TYR A 247 13.17 -20.37 19.42
N VAL A 248 11.85 -20.46 19.16
CA VAL A 248 11.11 -19.39 18.46
C VAL A 248 11.15 -18.08 19.27
N ALA A 249 10.97 -18.14 20.59
CA ALA A 249 11.09 -16.96 21.44
C ALA A 249 12.49 -16.35 21.41
N ALA A 250 13.55 -17.18 21.45
CA ALA A 250 14.93 -16.70 21.33
C ALA A 250 15.19 -16.00 19.98
N LEU A 251 14.63 -16.51 18.88
CA LEU A 251 14.71 -15.84 17.57
C LEU A 251 14.03 -14.45 17.60
N VAL A 252 12.86 -14.33 18.24
CA VAL A 252 12.15 -13.06 18.43
C VAL A 252 12.98 -12.07 19.25
N GLU A 253 13.63 -12.53 20.31
CA GLU A 253 14.48 -11.69 21.15
C GLU A 253 15.66 -11.12 20.37
N VAL A 254 16.37 -11.97 19.61
CA VAL A 254 17.47 -11.53 18.76
C VAL A 254 16.99 -10.60 17.65
N GLY A 255 15.85 -10.90 17.00
CA GLY A 255 15.26 -10.04 15.98
C GLY A 255 14.89 -8.64 16.50
N LYS A 256 14.30 -8.55 17.69
CA LYS A 256 14.00 -7.27 18.34
C LYS A 256 15.26 -6.50 18.70
N LEU A 257 16.28 -7.17 19.22
CA LEU A 257 17.56 -6.53 19.52
C LEU A 257 18.23 -6.01 18.25
N ALA A 258 18.25 -6.81 17.18
CA ALA A 258 18.75 -6.42 15.88
C ALA A 258 18.04 -5.16 15.37
N HIS A 259 16.70 -5.13 15.40
CA HIS A 259 15.91 -3.97 15.00
C HIS A 259 16.27 -2.72 15.81
N GLN A 260 16.38 -2.86 17.13
CA GLN A 260 16.71 -1.73 18.00
C GLN A 260 18.08 -1.14 17.71
N LEU A 261 19.10 -1.99 17.51
CA LEU A 261 20.46 -1.54 17.20
C LEU A 261 20.57 -1.00 15.77
N SER A 262 19.89 -1.64 14.81
CA SER A 262 19.87 -1.16 13.43
C SER A 262 19.26 0.23 13.36
N GLN A 263 18.13 0.50 14.04
CA GLN A 263 17.51 1.83 14.10
C GLN A 263 18.42 2.92 14.67
N LYS A 264 19.31 2.57 15.61
CA LYS A 264 20.32 3.48 16.15
C LYS A 264 21.50 3.72 15.20
N ARG A 265 21.61 2.92 14.12
CA ARG A 265 22.72 2.94 13.15
C ARG A 265 24.06 2.66 13.82
N ASP A 266 24.04 1.86 14.89
CA ASP A 266 25.20 1.55 15.72
C ASP A 266 25.89 0.31 15.15
N TYR A 267 26.82 0.51 14.20
CA TYR A 267 27.49 -0.58 13.50
C TYR A 267 28.28 -1.48 14.44
N ASP A 268 29.06 -0.89 15.35
CA ASP A 268 29.92 -1.64 16.28
C ASP A 268 29.10 -2.50 17.23
N ALA A 269 28.03 -1.96 17.81
CA ALA A 269 27.12 -2.77 18.65
C ALA A 269 26.37 -3.83 17.83
N PHE A 270 26.15 -3.60 16.54
CA PHE A 270 25.43 -4.52 15.67
C PHE A 270 26.29 -5.74 15.25
N LEU A 271 27.63 -5.67 15.32
CA LEU A 271 28.51 -6.78 14.93
C LEU A 271 28.19 -8.08 15.69
N ASP A 272 27.85 -7.98 16.96
CA ASP A 272 27.51 -9.13 17.83
C ASP A 272 26.16 -9.77 17.48
N ILE A 273 25.30 -9.11 16.71
CA ILE A 273 23.99 -9.65 16.32
C ILE A 273 24.14 -10.88 15.45
N SER A 274 25.16 -10.90 14.60
CA SER A 274 25.42 -12.05 13.74
C SER A 274 25.67 -13.34 14.52
N GLU A 275 26.47 -13.29 15.58
CA GLU A 275 26.72 -14.46 16.44
C GLU A 275 25.43 -14.89 17.16
N LYS A 276 24.73 -13.94 17.77
CA LYS A 276 23.46 -14.20 18.47
C LYS A 276 22.40 -14.81 17.54
N LEU A 277 22.30 -14.32 16.32
CA LEU A 277 21.37 -14.83 15.32
C LEU A 277 21.78 -16.23 14.84
N ASN A 278 23.08 -16.48 14.65
CA ASN A 278 23.58 -17.80 14.33
C ASN A 278 23.23 -18.82 15.44
N ASP A 279 23.39 -18.45 16.71
CA ASP A 279 23.04 -19.31 17.84
C ASP A 279 21.53 -19.57 17.93
N ALA A 280 20.71 -18.54 17.76
CA ALA A 280 19.25 -18.69 17.71
C ALA A 280 18.82 -19.64 16.58
N CYS A 281 19.42 -19.51 15.39
CA CYS A 281 19.19 -20.43 14.27
C CYS A 281 19.65 -21.86 14.60
N ALA A 282 20.80 -21.99 15.23
CA ALA A 282 21.42 -23.27 15.55
C ALA A 282 20.60 -24.08 16.58
N ASN A 283 19.92 -23.42 17.51
CA ASN A 283 19.05 -24.05 18.49
C ASN A 283 17.99 -24.96 17.82
N CYS A 284 17.32 -24.44 16.79
CA CYS A 284 16.40 -25.24 15.99
C CYS A 284 17.13 -26.20 15.05
N HIS A 285 18.10 -25.72 14.27
CA HIS A 285 18.70 -26.52 13.20
C HIS A 285 19.51 -27.72 13.68
N LYS A 286 20.14 -27.66 14.85
CA LYS A 286 20.89 -28.80 15.42
C LYS A 286 19.95 -29.94 15.86
N VAL A 287 18.77 -29.58 16.36
CA VAL A 287 17.79 -30.53 16.90
C VAL A 287 16.88 -31.07 15.80
N TYR A 288 16.36 -30.18 14.95
CA TYR A 288 15.22 -30.45 14.09
C TYR A 288 15.54 -30.51 12.60
N ARG A 289 16.65 -29.97 12.12
CA ARG A 289 16.97 -30.03 10.67
C ARG A 289 17.73 -31.32 10.35
N ASP A 290 17.18 -32.16 9.47
CA ASP A 290 17.91 -33.30 8.93
C ASP A 290 19.08 -32.80 8.06
N LYS A 291 20.29 -33.35 8.31
CA LYS A 291 21.50 -32.98 7.56
C LYS A 291 21.80 -33.92 6.39
N GLY A 292 21.08 -35.03 6.26
CA GLY A 292 21.48 -36.16 5.41
C GLY A 292 22.75 -36.87 5.92
N GLY A 293 23.03 -38.09 5.44
CA GLY A 293 24.22 -38.86 5.83
C GLY A 293 24.10 -39.62 7.17
N ALA A 294 25.22 -40.12 7.69
CA ALA A 294 25.28 -40.99 8.87
C ALA A 294 24.97 -40.28 10.21
N GLU A 295 24.92 -38.95 10.24
CA GLU A 295 24.69 -38.13 11.45
C GLU A 295 23.22 -37.73 11.71
N GLY A 296 22.28 -38.44 11.11
CA GLY A 296 20.94 -38.56 11.67
C GLY A 296 19.81 -38.17 10.73
N SER A 297 19.14 -39.20 10.24
CA SER A 297 17.69 -39.24 10.09
C SER A 297 17.08 -39.68 11.43
N GLY A 298 16.74 -38.73 12.29
CA GLY A 298 16.08 -39.01 13.57
C GLY A 298 14.56 -39.06 13.43
N ALA A 299 13.86 -39.83 14.27
CA ALA A 299 12.38 -39.85 14.28
C ALA A 299 11.74 -38.48 14.58
N THR A 300 12.52 -37.54 15.12
CA THR A 300 12.10 -36.21 15.56
C THR A 300 12.48 -35.06 14.62
N ARG A 301 13.19 -35.35 13.51
CA ARG A 301 13.72 -34.31 12.60
C ARG A 301 12.80 -34.00 11.42
N CYS A 302 12.75 -32.73 11.06
CA CYS A 302 12.25 -32.17 9.81
C CYS A 302 13.38 -32.20 8.76
N GLN A 303 13.15 -32.91 7.67
CA GLN A 303 13.86 -32.69 6.42
C GLN A 303 13.36 -31.43 5.74
#